data_AF-A0A7M3SW62-F1
#
_entry.id   AF-A0A7M3SW62-F1
#
_cell.length_a   1.000
_cell.length_b   1.000
_cell.length_c   1.000
_cell.angle_alpha   90.00
_cell.angle_beta   90.00
_cell.angle_gamma   90.00
#
_symmetry.space_group_name_H-M   'P 1'
#
loop_
_entity.id
_entity.type
_entity.pdbx_description
1 polymer ?
#
loop_
_entity_poly.entity_id
_entity_poly.type
_entity_poly.pdbx_seq_one_letter_code
_entity_poly.pdbx_strand_id
1 'polypeptide(L)'
;MRDRTTKDQRLDDYIEGAQGGAKRRTRQMPTEATERLEGRFKTGRRYNILNIMGNESVKELLDHAAQQEDCRPQDIVRRYLLVTLEDKYGDDVPYTA
;
A
#
# COMPACT_ATOMS: atom_id res chain seq x y z
N MET A 1 -13.58 -28.48 2.39
CA MET A 1 -12.21 -27.96 2.21
C MET A 1 -12.30 -26.81 1.23
N ARG A 2 -12.08 -25.55 1.64
CA ARG A 2 -12.09 -24.40 0.71
C ARG A 2 -10.65 -23.94 0.47
N ASP A 3 -10.31 -23.82 -0.79
CA ASP A 3 -9.01 -23.47 -1.35
C ASP A 3 -8.33 -22.32 -0.59
N ARG A 4 -7.17 -22.63 0.01
CA ARG A 4 -6.23 -21.61 0.50
C ARG A 4 -5.43 -21.00 -0.66
N THR A 5 -5.31 -21.73 -1.77
CA THR A 5 -4.52 -21.39 -2.95
C THR A 5 -5.01 -20.11 -3.64
N THR A 6 -6.32 -19.86 -3.68
CA THR A 6 -6.90 -18.69 -4.36
C THR A 6 -6.74 -17.37 -3.60
N LYS A 7 -6.46 -17.42 -2.28
CA LYS A 7 -6.30 -16.21 -1.46
C LYS A 7 -4.88 -15.66 -1.56
N ASP A 8 -3.89 -16.53 -1.58
CA ASP A 8 -2.48 -16.16 -1.76
C ASP A 8 -2.24 -15.65 -3.19
N GLN A 9 -2.81 -16.32 -4.21
CA GLN A 9 -2.67 -15.91 -5.61
C GLN A 9 -3.23 -14.49 -5.88
N ARG A 10 -4.40 -14.15 -5.30
CA ARG A 10 -4.97 -12.80 -5.41
C ARG A 10 -4.14 -11.73 -4.70
N LEU A 11 -3.34 -12.12 -3.72
CA LEU A 11 -2.47 -11.23 -2.95
C LEU A 11 -1.13 -11.02 -3.66
N ASP A 12 -0.62 -12.04 -4.36
CA ASP A 12 0.56 -11.92 -5.21
C ASP A 12 0.24 -11.02 -6.43
N ASP A 13 -0.92 -11.20 -7.08
CA ASP A 13 -1.41 -10.28 -8.13
C ASP A 13 -1.59 -8.83 -7.63
N TYR A 14 -1.85 -8.65 -6.33
CA TYR A 14 -1.99 -7.33 -5.68
C TYR A 14 -0.62 -6.66 -5.45
N ILE A 15 0.43 -7.44 -5.19
CA ILE A 15 1.79 -6.94 -4.98
C ILE A 15 2.47 -6.68 -6.31
N GLU A 16 2.29 -7.55 -7.31
CA GLU A 16 2.80 -7.34 -8.66
C GLU A 16 2.14 -6.12 -9.32
N GLY A 17 0.84 -5.89 -9.07
CA GLY A 17 0.15 -4.66 -9.50
C GLY A 17 0.75 -3.38 -8.89
N ALA A 18 1.27 -3.44 -7.67
CA ALA A 18 1.96 -2.31 -7.03
C ALA A 18 3.37 -2.05 -7.61
N GLN A 19 3.94 -3.01 -8.37
CA GLN A 19 5.24 -2.88 -9.03
C GLN A 19 5.13 -2.52 -10.52
N GLY A 20 3.93 -2.60 -11.12
CA GLY A 20 3.72 -2.47 -12.57
C GLY A 20 3.43 -1.07 -13.14
N GLY A 21 3.18 -0.05 -12.31
CA GLY A 21 2.79 1.30 -12.75
C GLY A 21 3.96 2.24 -13.07
N ALA A 22 4.84 1.86 -13.99
CA ALA A 22 6.02 2.65 -14.33
C ALA A 22 5.83 3.51 -15.60
N LYS A 23 4.96 4.53 -15.59
CA LYS A 23 5.05 5.63 -16.59
C LYS A 23 4.70 7.02 -16.04
N ARG A 24 5.76 7.84 -15.97
CA ARG A 24 5.88 9.32 -15.85
C ARG A 24 5.97 9.97 -14.46
N ARG A 25 7.15 9.75 -13.85
CA ARG A 25 8.10 10.78 -13.33
C ARG A 25 7.50 12.04 -12.67
N THR A 26 7.29 11.94 -11.36
CA THR A 26 8.27 12.49 -10.40
C THR A 26 8.84 11.32 -9.63
N ARG A 27 10.02 10.83 -10.04
CA ARG A 27 10.77 9.85 -9.26
C ARG A 27 11.30 10.58 -8.02
N GLN A 28 10.43 10.83 -7.05
CA GLN A 28 10.87 11.07 -5.69
C GLN A 28 11.68 9.83 -5.30
N MET A 29 12.92 10.05 -4.89
CA MET A 29 13.73 8.96 -4.36
C MET A 29 12.94 8.28 -3.23
N PRO A 30 13.02 6.95 -3.06
CA PRO A 30 12.40 6.29 -1.92
C PRO A 30 12.84 7.00 -0.65
N THR A 31 11.88 7.45 0.16
CA THR A 31 12.19 7.97 1.49
C THR A 31 12.53 6.79 2.41
N GLU A 32 13.32 7.02 3.46
CA GLU A 32 13.59 5.98 4.48
C GLU A 32 12.28 5.37 5.02
N ALA A 33 11.24 6.18 5.19
CA ALA A 33 9.90 5.74 5.54
C ALA A 33 9.29 4.76 4.51
N THR A 34 9.51 4.99 3.20
CA THR A 34 9.07 4.07 2.14
C THR A 34 9.80 2.73 2.23
N GLU A 35 11.11 2.76 2.46
CA GLU A 35 11.93 1.55 2.59
C GLU A 35 11.56 0.73 3.84
N ARG A 36 11.34 1.41 4.99
CA ARG A 36 10.83 0.78 6.21
C ARG A 36 9.47 0.12 5.98
N LEU A 37 8.55 0.82 5.30
CA LEU A 37 7.25 0.27 4.97
C LEU A 37 7.37 -1.00 4.11
N GLU A 38 8.21 -0.96 3.07
CA GLU A 38 8.47 -2.13 2.23
C GLU A 38 9.04 -3.30 3.02
N GLY A 39 9.96 -3.03 3.95
CA GLY A 39 10.51 -4.04 4.85
C GLY A 39 9.42 -4.70 5.68
N ARG A 40 8.51 -3.93 6.29
CA ARG A 40 7.38 -4.48 7.06
C ARG A 40 6.51 -5.43 6.24
N PHE A 41 6.24 -5.09 4.98
CA PHE A 41 5.41 -5.95 4.11
C PHE A 41 6.13 -7.22 3.64
N LYS A 42 7.47 -7.24 3.63
CA LYS A 42 8.27 -8.43 3.34
C LYS A 42 8.36 -9.37 4.54
N THR A 43 8.10 -8.87 5.74
CA THR A 43 8.23 -9.63 7.00
C THR A 43 6.90 -10.01 7.64
N GLY A 44 6.83 -11.22 8.19
CA GLY A 44 5.70 -11.63 9.02
C GLY A 44 4.41 -11.93 8.25
N ARG A 45 3.36 -12.24 9.01
CA ARG A 45 2.05 -12.62 8.47
C ARG A 45 1.22 -11.40 8.15
N ARG A 46 0.65 -11.38 6.94
CA ARG A 46 -0.24 -10.30 6.47
C ARG A 46 -1.69 -10.55 6.90
N TYR A 47 -2.40 -9.49 7.28
CA TYR A 47 -3.82 -9.49 7.60
C TYR A 47 -4.45 -8.14 7.26
N ASN A 48 -5.77 -8.11 7.07
CA ASN A 48 -6.51 -6.88 6.82
C ASN A 48 -6.57 -6.06 8.12
N ILE A 49 -6.15 -4.80 8.07
CA ILE A 49 -5.98 -3.96 9.27
C ILE A 49 -7.25 -3.14 9.56
N LEU A 50 -7.84 -2.47 8.56
CA LEU A 50 -8.98 -1.56 8.75
C LEU A 50 -9.91 -1.53 7.52
N ASN A 51 -11.20 -1.31 7.79
CA ASN A 51 -12.18 -0.85 6.80
C ASN A 51 -12.30 0.67 6.92
N ILE A 52 -11.93 1.41 5.87
CA ILE A 52 -12.01 2.87 5.86
C ILE A 52 -13.40 3.27 5.39
N MET A 53 -14.13 4.03 6.22
CA MET A 53 -15.40 4.64 5.83
C MET A 53 -15.15 5.96 5.12
N GLY A 54 -15.87 6.18 4.03
CA GLY A 54 -15.92 7.44 3.30
C GLY A 54 -17.32 7.69 2.75
N ASN A 55 -17.61 8.94 2.39
CA ASN A 55 -18.80 9.28 1.61
C ASN A 55 -18.46 9.30 0.11
N GLU A 56 -19.44 9.63 -0.73
CA GLU A 56 -19.29 9.70 -2.19
C GLU A 56 -18.15 10.65 -2.60
N SER A 57 -18.07 11.84 -2.01
CA SER A 57 -17.00 12.80 -2.31
C SER A 57 -15.60 12.27 -1.97
N VAL A 58 -15.44 11.53 -0.86
CA VAL A 58 -14.17 10.88 -0.52
C VAL A 58 -13.82 9.78 -1.53
N LYS A 59 -14.82 9.03 -2.01
CA LYS A 59 -14.62 8.01 -3.04
C LYS A 59 -14.14 8.64 -4.35
N GLU A 60 -14.79 9.71 -4.80
CA GLU A 60 -14.40 10.43 -6.03
C GLU A 60 -12.97 10.97 -5.94
N LEU A 61 -12.57 11.52 -4.79
CA LEU A 61 -11.22 11.98 -4.55
C LEU A 61 -10.20 10.84 -4.69
N LEU A 62 -10.48 9.68 -4.08
CA LEU A 62 -9.59 8.52 -4.15
C LEU A 62 -9.49 7.95 -5.57
N ASP A 63 -10.61 7.88 -6.29
CA ASP A 63 -10.64 7.41 -7.68
C ASP A 63 -9.86 8.36 -8.59
N HIS A 64 -10.03 9.66 -8.41
CA HIS A 64 -9.29 10.67 -9.16
C HIS A 64 -7.77 10.55 -8.92
N ALA A 65 -7.34 10.46 -7.65
CA ALA A 65 -5.94 10.28 -7.30
C ALA A 65 -5.36 8.98 -7.88
N ALA A 66 -6.10 7.88 -7.77
CA ALA A 66 -5.71 6.59 -8.32
C ALA A 66 -5.55 6.61 -9.85
N GLN A 67 -6.45 7.32 -10.54
CA GLN A 67 -6.38 7.51 -11.99
C GLN A 67 -5.16 8.35 -12.39
N GLN A 68 -4.83 9.42 -11.64
CA GLN A 68 -3.65 10.25 -11.91
C GLN A 68 -2.35 9.47 -11.71
N GLU A 69 -2.32 8.56 -10.72
CA GLU A 69 -1.13 7.78 -10.35
C GLU A 69 -1.08 6.39 -11.02
N ASP A 70 -2.02 6.05 -11.91
CA ASP A 70 -2.15 4.76 -12.60
C ASP A 70 -2.07 3.56 -11.63
N CYS A 71 -2.82 3.64 -10.52
CA CYS A 71 -2.86 2.61 -9.50
C CYS A 71 -4.28 2.36 -8.98
N ARG A 72 -4.45 1.46 -8.00
CA ARG A 72 -5.76 1.24 -7.38
C ARG A 72 -5.99 2.25 -6.23
N PRO A 73 -7.23 2.63 -5.91
CA PRO A 73 -7.54 3.55 -4.79
C PRO A 73 -6.96 3.11 -3.43
N GLN A 74 -6.93 1.80 -3.19
CA GLN A 74 -6.29 1.20 -2.02
C GLN A 74 -4.77 1.44 -1.94
N ASP A 75 -4.08 1.57 -3.08
CA ASP A 75 -2.64 1.84 -3.11
C ASP A 75 -2.35 3.29 -2.76
N ILE A 76 -3.23 4.22 -3.15
CA ILE A 76 -3.22 5.62 -2.69
C ILE A 76 -3.31 5.65 -1.17
N VAL A 77 -4.36 5.05 -0.60
CA VAL A 77 -4.56 5.00 0.85
C VAL A 77 -3.34 4.41 1.54
N ARG A 78 -2.89 3.24 1.09
CA ARG A 78 -1.74 2.54 1.69
C ARG A 78 -0.50 3.42 1.69
N ARG A 79 -0.17 4.03 0.55
CA ARG A 79 1.00 4.90 0.39
C ARG A 79 0.89 6.10 1.31
N TYR A 80 -0.15 6.92 1.16
CA TYR A 80 -0.25 8.17 1.92
C TYR A 80 -0.46 7.93 3.43
N LEU A 81 -1.25 6.93 3.84
CA LEU A 81 -1.46 6.64 5.25
C LEU A 81 -0.21 6.01 5.88
N LEU A 82 0.26 4.88 5.34
CA LEU A 82 1.28 4.09 6.03
C LEU A 82 2.67 4.72 5.91
N VAL A 83 3.02 5.38 4.79
CA VAL A 83 4.31 6.09 4.70
C VAL A 83 4.34 7.25 5.70
N THR A 84 3.24 7.98 5.88
CA THR A 84 3.16 9.04 6.90
C THR A 84 3.28 8.47 8.31
N LEU A 85 2.78 7.27 8.57
CA LEU A 85 2.95 6.60 9.86
C LEU A 85 4.40 6.15 10.08
N GLU A 86 5.08 5.62 9.06
CA GLU A 86 6.51 5.28 9.17
C GLU A 86 7.39 6.50 9.39
N ASP A 87 7.03 7.63 8.78
CA ASP A 87 7.77 8.88 8.93
C ASP A 87 7.65 9.41 10.37
N LYS A 88 6.45 9.31 10.98
CA LYS A 88 6.19 9.83 12.33
C LYS A 88 6.52 8.88 13.47
N TYR A 89 6.33 7.58 13.25
CA TYR A 89 6.33 6.57 14.32
C TYR A 89 7.15 5.32 13.98
N GLY A 90 7.75 5.25 12.80
CA GLY A 90 8.41 4.05 12.32
C GLY A 90 9.60 3.62 13.19
N ASP A 91 10.37 4.60 13.67
CA ASP A 91 11.56 4.36 14.50
C ASP A 91 11.20 3.95 15.94
N ASP A 92 10.03 4.40 16.45
CA ASP A 92 9.53 4.02 17.77
C ASP A 92 8.99 2.58 17.81
N VAL A 93 8.61 2.03 16.65
CA VAL A 93 8.02 0.70 16.52
C VAL A 93 8.89 -0.16 15.59
N PRO A 94 10.01 -0.71 16.08
CA PRO A 94 10.89 -1.53 15.26
C PRO A 94 10.17 -2.78 14.76
N TYR A 95 10.47 -3.19 13.53
CA TYR A 95 10.07 -4.50 13.00
C TYR A 95 11.31 -5.35 12.75
N THR A 96 11.19 -6.64 13.01
CA THR A 96 12.21 -7.61 12.66
C THR A 96 12.17 -7.85 11.16
N ALA A 97 13.21 -7.42 10.45
CA ALA A 97 13.47 -7.74 9.05
C ALA A 97 13.82 -9.22 8.86
#